data_AF-A0ABD0MX57-F1
#
_entry.id   AF-A0ABD0MX57-F1
#
_cell.length_a   1.000
_cell.length_b   1.000
_cell.length_c   1.000
_cell.angle_alpha   90.00
_cell.angle_beta   90.00
_cell.angle_gamma   90.00
#
_symmetry.space_group_name_H-M   'P 1'
#
loop_
_entity.id
_entity.type
_entity.pdbx_description
1 polymer ?
#
loop_
_entity_poly.entity_id
_entity_poly.type
_entity_poly.pdbx_seq_one_letter_code
_entity_poly.pdbx_strand_id
1 'polypeptide(L)'
;RAETGEIPKTLAQMYTHFLILQTNIKHEKDYKQKVKDEDIILKLGKLAFQQLVKGNLIFYDDDLKELGIDVTEASVYSGLCTQIFREEFGLYQGK
;
A
#
# COMPACT_ATOMS: atom_id res chain seq x y z
N ARG A 1 18.91 -23.54 5.17
CA ARG A 1 19.66 -23.43 3.89
C ARG A 1 19.28 -22.08 3.31
N ALA A 2 20.17 -21.09 3.30
CA ALA A 2 19.86 -19.81 2.68
C ALA A 2 19.75 -20.06 1.17
N GLU A 3 18.54 -19.98 0.66
CA GLU A 3 18.28 -20.02 -0.78
C GLU A 3 19.03 -18.83 -1.40
N THR A 4 19.78 -19.10 -2.46
CA THR A 4 20.59 -18.13 -3.20
C THR A 4 19.72 -17.11 -3.93
N GLY A 5 19.04 -16.25 -3.18
CA GLY A 5 18.36 -15.08 -3.72
C GLY A 5 19.40 -14.03 -4.09
N GLU A 6 19.42 -13.59 -5.34
CA GLU A 6 20.23 -12.44 -5.74
C GLU A 6 19.82 -11.23 -4.89
N ILE A 7 20.81 -10.53 -4.31
CA ILE A 7 20.56 -9.26 -3.61
C ILE A 7 20.01 -8.28 -4.65
N PRO A 8 18.88 -7.59 -4.40
CA PRO A 8 18.33 -6.62 -5.33
C PRO A 8 19.38 -5.57 -5.71
N LYS A 9 19.64 -5.40 -7.01
CA LYS A 9 20.67 -4.48 -7.53
C LYS A 9 20.12 -3.09 -7.81
N THR A 10 18.79 -2.95 -7.81
CA THR A 10 18.09 -1.70 -8.10
C THR A 10 16.99 -1.47 -7.06
N LEU A 11 16.61 -0.20 -6.88
CA LEU A 11 15.47 0.17 -6.02
C LEU A 11 14.17 -0.47 -6.52
N ALA A 12 13.96 -0.52 -7.84
CA ALA A 12 12.77 -1.15 -8.42
C ALA A 12 12.68 -2.63 -8.00
N GLN A 13 13.78 -3.38 -8.13
CA GLN A 13 13.82 -4.77 -7.64
C GLN A 13 13.57 -4.84 -6.14
N MET A 14 14.19 -3.97 -5.34
CA MET A 14 13.97 -3.94 -3.89
C MET A 14 12.48 -3.76 -3.54
N TYR A 15 11.80 -2.80 -4.18
CA TYR A 15 10.37 -2.58 -3.98
C TYR A 15 9.51 -3.73 -4.51
N THR A 16 9.90 -4.40 -5.60
CA THR A 16 9.24 -5.63 -6.07
C THR A 16 9.33 -6.75 -5.03
N HIS A 17 10.53 -7.00 -4.50
CA HIS A 17 10.74 -8.00 -3.45
C HIS A 17 9.93 -7.68 -2.18
N PHE A 18 9.88 -6.41 -1.81
CA PHE A 18 9.08 -5.96 -0.67
C PHE A 18 7.58 -6.21 -0.88
N LEU A 19 7.06 -5.91 -2.07
CA LEU A 19 5.65 -6.14 -2.40
C LEU A 19 5.27 -7.63 -2.30
N ILE A 20 6.09 -8.52 -2.87
CA ILE A 20 5.89 -9.97 -2.81
C ILE A 20 5.85 -10.46 -1.35
N LEU A 21 6.78 -9.99 -0.52
CA LEU A 21 6.83 -10.36 0.90
C LEU A 21 5.55 -9.95 1.64
N GLN A 22 5.07 -8.73 1.39
CA GLN A 22 3.86 -8.21 2.04
C GLN A 22 2.60 -8.98 1.62
N THR A 23 2.47 -9.32 0.33
CA THR A 23 1.38 -10.16 -0.16
C THR A 23 1.40 -11.55 0.48
N ASN A 24 2.58 -12.17 0.61
CA ASN A 24 2.71 -13.49 1.25
C ASN A 24 2.32 -13.44 2.75
N ILE A 25 2.77 -12.42 3.48
CA ILE A 25 2.43 -12.25 4.91
C ILE A 25 0.92 -12.07 5.09
N LYS A 26 0.25 -11.31 4.21
CA LYS A 26 -1.21 -11.15 4.25
C LYS A 26 -1.91 -12.49 4.01
N HIS A 27 -1.49 -13.24 3.00
CA HIS A 27 -2.08 -14.54 2.67
C HIS A 27 -1.95 -15.57 3.82
N GLU A 28 -0.84 -15.54 4.58
CA GLU A 28 -0.68 -16.41 5.76
C GLU A 28 -1.58 -16.01 6.94
N LYS A 29 -1.83 -14.71 7.13
CA LYS A 29 -2.64 -14.20 8.24
C LYS A 29 -4.14 -14.27 7.97
N ASP A 30 -4.55 -14.14 6.71
CA ASP A 30 -5.95 -13.96 6.33
C ASP A 30 -6.49 -15.18 5.58
N TYR A 31 -6.77 -16.26 6.34
CA TYR A 31 -7.14 -17.58 5.81
C TYR A 31 -8.47 -17.63 5.03
N LYS A 32 -9.27 -16.55 5.04
CA LYS A 32 -10.68 -16.57 4.58
C LYS A 32 -11.02 -15.64 3.42
N GLN A 33 -10.20 -14.63 3.11
CA GLN A 33 -10.58 -13.60 2.16
C GLN A 33 -9.66 -13.57 0.96
N LYS A 34 -9.99 -14.39 -0.05
CA LYS A 34 -9.41 -14.31 -1.40
C LYS A 34 -10.02 -13.14 -2.19
N VAL A 35 -10.15 -11.95 -1.60
CA VAL A 35 -10.18 -10.77 -2.47
C VAL A 35 -8.82 -10.79 -3.15
N LYS A 36 -8.81 -10.85 -4.49
CA LYS A 36 -7.56 -11.05 -5.24
C LYS A 36 -6.64 -9.90 -4.86
N ASP A 37 -5.57 -10.20 -4.14
CA ASP A 37 -4.60 -9.17 -3.72
C ASP A 37 -4.11 -8.34 -4.93
N GLU A 38 -4.09 -8.98 -6.11
CA GLU A 38 -3.86 -8.37 -7.42
C GLU A 38 -4.81 -7.20 -7.75
N ASP A 39 -6.10 -7.30 -7.45
CA ASP A 39 -7.10 -6.25 -7.73
C ASP A 39 -6.85 -5.01 -6.88
N ILE A 40 -6.55 -5.20 -5.59
CA ILE A 40 -6.27 -4.10 -4.66
C ILE A 40 -4.94 -3.44 -5.00
N ILE A 41 -3.90 -4.23 -5.25
CA ILE A 41 -2.58 -3.72 -5.67
C ILE A 41 -2.72 -2.92 -6.97
N LEU A 42 -3.51 -3.39 -7.93
CA LEU A 42 -3.75 -2.67 -9.19
C LEU A 42 -4.50 -1.36 -8.98
N LYS A 43 -5.57 -1.36 -8.16
CA LYS A 43 -6.32 -0.15 -7.83
C LYS A 43 -5.46 0.88 -7.09
N LEU A 44 -4.64 0.44 -6.13
CA LEU A 44 -3.69 1.29 -5.42
C LEU A 44 -2.60 1.84 -6.36
N GLY A 45 -2.07 1.03 -7.27
CA GLY A 45 -1.10 1.46 -8.28
C GLY A 45 -1.70 2.50 -9.24
N LYS A 46 -2.95 2.31 -9.66
CA LYS A 46 -3.69 3.28 -10.45
C LYS A 46 -3.87 4.60 -9.69
N LEU A 47 -4.29 4.54 -8.42
CA LEU A 47 -4.44 5.73 -7.57
C LEU A 47 -3.13 6.50 -7.46
N ALA A 48 -2.05 5.79 -7.10
CA ALA A 48 -0.73 6.38 -6.92
C ALA A 48 -0.24 7.06 -8.21
N PHE A 49 -0.46 6.44 -9.38
CA PHE A 49 -0.11 7.04 -10.66
C PHE A 49 -0.93 8.32 -10.94
N GLN A 50 -2.25 8.27 -10.72
CA GLN A 50 -3.12 9.43 -10.94
C GLN A 50 -2.77 10.60 -10.03
N GLN A 51 -2.49 10.33 -8.75
CA GLN A 51 -2.09 11.36 -7.79
C GLN A 51 -0.68 11.89 -8.09
N LEU A 52 0.26 11.03 -8.51
CA LEU A 52 1.61 11.45 -8.91
C LEU A 52 1.58 12.41 -10.10
N VAL A 53 0.73 12.15 -11.11
CA VAL A 53 0.54 13.06 -12.26
C VAL A 53 0.00 14.43 -11.83
N LYS A 54 -0.82 14.48 -10.76
CA LYS A 54 -1.31 15.72 -10.16
C LYS A 54 -0.31 16.39 -9.21
N GLY A 55 0.81 15.72 -8.87
CA GLY A 55 1.79 16.18 -7.89
C GLY A 55 1.44 15.88 -6.42
N ASN A 56 0.43 15.05 -6.19
CA ASN A 56 -0.03 14.65 -4.85
C ASN A 56 0.68 13.37 -4.40
N LEU A 57 1.28 13.40 -3.21
CA LEU A 57 2.01 12.26 -2.62
C LEU A 57 1.31 11.61 -1.43
N ILE A 58 0.27 12.25 -0.90
CA ILE A 58 -0.52 11.79 0.26
C ILE A 58 -1.90 11.41 -0.25
N PHE A 59 -2.44 10.30 0.27
CA PHE A 59 -3.79 9.83 -0.05
C PHE A 59 -4.66 9.89 1.21
N TYR A 60 -5.93 10.25 1.03
CA TYR A 60 -6.92 10.26 2.08
C TYR A 60 -7.93 9.14 1.87
N ASP A 61 -8.73 8.84 2.90
CA ASP A 61 -9.78 7.82 2.83
C ASP A 61 -10.74 8.03 1.66
N ASP A 62 -11.04 9.28 1.31
CA ASP A 62 -11.95 9.61 0.23
C ASP A 62 -11.38 9.22 -1.15
N ASP A 63 -10.06 9.30 -1.33
CA ASP A 63 -9.37 8.85 -2.57
C ASP A 63 -9.52 7.33 -2.77
N LEU A 64 -9.56 6.57 -1.67
CA LEU A 64 -9.71 5.12 -1.70
C LEU A 64 -11.16 4.70 -1.94
N LYS A 65 -12.11 5.41 -1.31
CA LYS A 65 -13.55 5.19 -1.52
C LYS A 65 -13.95 5.46 -2.97
N GLU A 66 -13.37 6.47 -3.62
CA GLU A 66 -13.62 6.76 -5.04
C GLU A 66 -13.27 5.57 -5.95
N LEU A 67 -12.26 4.78 -5.57
CA LEU A 67 -11.84 3.57 -6.29
C LEU A 67 -12.48 2.28 -5.77
N GLY A 68 -13.42 2.39 -4.83
CA GLY A 68 -14.12 1.26 -4.23
C GLY A 68 -13.19 0.35 -3.42
N ILE A 69 -12.14 0.92 -2.82
CA ILE A 69 -11.24 0.21 -1.90
C ILE A 69 -11.79 0.43 -0.48
N ASP A 70 -12.07 -0.64 0.25
CA ASP A 70 -12.44 -0.54 1.67
C ASP A 70 -11.22 -0.08 2.48
N VAL A 71 -11.38 1.00 3.24
CA VAL A 71 -10.32 1.56 4.10
C VAL A 71 -9.83 0.51 5.10
N THR A 72 -10.73 -0.36 5.57
CA THR A 72 -10.37 -1.47 6.48
C THR A 72 -9.44 -2.47 5.79
N GLU A 73 -9.72 -2.78 4.52
CA GLU A 73 -8.94 -3.71 3.72
C GLU A 73 -7.57 -3.12 3.33
N ALA A 74 -7.52 -1.84 2.95
CA ALA A 74 -6.26 -1.10 2.74
C ALA A 74 -5.43 -0.99 4.03
N SER A 75 -6.08 -0.86 5.18
CA SER A 75 -5.43 -0.84 6.49
C SER A 75 -4.89 -2.20 6.92
N VAL A 76 -5.44 -3.32 6.43
CA VAL A 76 -4.87 -4.66 6.67
C VAL A 76 -3.57 -4.88 5.88
N TYR A 77 -3.36 -4.17 4.76
CA TYR A 77 -2.05 -4.10 4.08
C TYR A 77 -1.04 -3.17 4.80
N SER A 78 -1.38 -2.57 5.94
CA SER A 78 -0.64 -1.45 6.54
C SER A 78 0.68 -1.77 7.26
N GLY A 79 1.41 -2.78 6.79
CA GLY A 79 2.87 -2.67 6.79
C GLY A 79 3.37 -1.64 5.75
N LEU A 80 2.61 -1.47 4.65
CA LEU A 80 2.87 -0.55 3.53
C LEU A 80 2.13 0.79 3.67
N CYS A 81 0.88 0.76 4.13
CA CYS A 81 -0.02 1.92 4.14
C CYS A 81 0.14 2.85 5.37
N THR A 82 0.84 2.44 6.43
CA THR A 82 1.09 3.31 7.61
C THR A 82 1.93 4.56 7.30
N GLN A 83 2.67 4.58 6.18
CA GLN A 83 3.37 5.78 5.70
C GLN A 83 2.63 6.53 4.59
N ILE A 84 1.59 5.92 3.99
CA ILE A 84 0.78 6.51 2.92
C ILE A 84 -0.33 7.37 3.53
N PHE A 85 -0.91 6.90 4.63
CA PHE A 85 -1.82 7.69 5.45
C PHE A 85 -1.02 8.47 6.49
N ARG A 86 -0.57 9.67 6.09
CA ARG A 86 -0.25 10.69 7.08
C ARG A 86 -1.55 11.40 7.42
N GLU A 87 -2.11 11.07 8.58
CA GLU A 87 -3.09 11.94 9.23
C GLU A 87 -2.35 13.25 9.56
N GLU A 88 -2.54 14.29 8.75
CA GLU A 88 -2.04 15.60 9.09
C GLU A 88 -2.77 16.06 10.35
N PHE A 89 -2.15 15.89 11.52
CA PHE A 89 -2.51 16.67 12.69
C PHE A 89 -2.25 18.14 12.34
N GLY A 90 -3.28 18.81 11.79
CA GLY A 90 -3.27 20.24 11.64
C GLY A 90 -2.87 20.86 12.98
N LEU A 91 -1.90 21.77 12.96
CA LEU A 91 -1.56 22.59 14.12
C LEU A 91 -2.83 23.34 14.51
N TYR A 92 -3.59 22.81 15.47
CA TYR A 92 -4.58 23.56 16.22
C TYR A 92 -3.80 24.61 17.01
N GLN A 93 -3.53 25.76 16.39
CA GLN A 93 -3.23 26.97 17.13
C GLN A 93 -4.52 27.36 17.83
N GLY A 94 -4.60 26.98 19.11
CA GLY A 94 -5.63 27.48 20.01
C GLY A 94 -5.66 29.00 19.95
N LYS A 95 -6.86 29.56 19.89
CA LYS A 95 -7.09 30.98 20.17
C LYS A 95 -6.76 31.27 21.63
#